data_AF-A0A833E4A1-F1
#
_entry.id   AF-A0A833E4A1-F1
#
_cell.length_a   1.000
_cell.length_b   1.000
_cell.length_c   1.000
_cell.angle_alpha   90.00
_cell.angle_beta   90.00
_cell.angle_gamma   90.00
#
_symmetry.space_group_name_H-M   'P 1'
#
loop_
_entity.id
_entity.type
_entity.pdbx_description
1 polymer ?
#
loop_
_entity_poly.entity_id
_entity_poly.type
_entity_poly.pdbx_seq_one_letter_code
_entity_poly.pdbx_strand_id
1 'polypeptide(L)'
;MKCPRCGREWISFVPPQCLCGELLEITYDYSSVDPEKWKKRDKGVWRYKELLPRVNEIVTLKEGGTPLVRAKIGEELNLNIYIKDETRNPTGSFRDRLVTVGVSYGLPYADNGFIVASDGNAAASLAAYAARANKEAFVVVPRRVDRGKLIQMIAFGARIIRYGDSVDDCIDYARELAKLNGLYDITPENNIIGLEGQKTVAFELWEEINPTHVVVPTGSGSNLYSIYKGFRELLEIGAIDGLPKLIAVQTDRC
;
A
#
# COMPACT_ATOMS: atom_id res chain seq x y z
N MET A 1 -12.67 9.18 -9.53
CA MET A 1 -12.42 9.25 -8.07
C MET A 1 -13.52 10.09 -7.42
N LYS A 2 -13.85 9.84 -6.16
CA LYS A 2 -14.94 10.52 -5.45
C LYS A 2 -14.46 11.00 -4.08
N CYS A 3 -14.83 12.21 -3.70
CA CYS A 3 -14.59 12.68 -2.33
C CYS A 3 -15.60 12.01 -1.38
N PRO A 4 -15.14 11.32 -0.31
CA PRO A 4 -16.05 10.64 0.62
C PRO A 4 -16.91 11.63 1.43
N ARG A 5 -16.39 12.85 1.65
CA ARG A 5 -17.09 13.89 2.43
C ARG A 5 -18.14 14.67 1.62
N CYS A 6 -17.77 15.17 0.44
CA CYS A 6 -18.65 16.06 -0.34
C CYS A 6 -19.23 15.42 -1.61
N GLY A 7 -18.89 14.17 -1.90
CA GLY A 7 -19.41 13.42 -3.05
C GLY A 7 -18.88 13.86 -4.41
N ARG A 8 -18.01 14.89 -4.47
CA ARG A 8 -17.47 15.43 -5.72
C ARG A 8 -16.68 14.38 -6.49
N GLU A 9 -16.95 14.29 -7.79
CA GLU A 9 -16.26 13.39 -8.71
C GLU A 9 -15.13 14.12 -9.44
N TRP A 10 -14.02 13.39 -9.65
CA TRP A 10 -12.83 13.87 -10.34
C TRP A 10 -12.49 12.91 -11.49
N ILE A 11 -12.37 13.47 -12.69
CA ILE A 11 -12.28 12.75 -13.98
C ILE A 11 -10.86 12.88 -14.61
N SER A 12 -10.04 13.85 -14.19
CA SER A 12 -8.65 14.05 -14.65
C SER A 12 -7.72 14.54 -13.51
N PHE A 13 -6.42 14.76 -13.83
CA PHE A 13 -5.26 15.00 -12.93
C PHE A 13 -5.64 15.33 -11.48
N VAL A 14 -5.27 14.41 -10.59
CA VAL A 14 -5.87 14.23 -9.28
C VAL A 14 -5.02 14.95 -8.23
N PRO A 15 -5.51 16.02 -7.58
CA PRO A 15 -4.91 16.46 -6.35
C PRO A 15 -5.12 15.37 -5.28
N PRO A 16 -4.15 15.11 -4.37
CA PRO A 16 -4.33 14.12 -3.31
C PRO A 16 -5.54 14.44 -2.42
N GLN A 17 -5.99 15.69 -2.40
CA GLN A 17 -7.14 16.19 -1.65
C GLN A 17 -8.17 16.86 -2.56
N CYS A 18 -9.45 16.68 -2.23
CA CYS A 18 -10.57 17.45 -2.76
C CYS A 18 -10.47 18.93 -2.33
N LEU A 19 -11.21 19.82 -2.99
CA LEU A 19 -11.29 21.24 -2.60
C LEU A 19 -11.81 21.47 -1.17
N CYS A 20 -12.46 20.47 -0.56
CA CYS A 20 -12.90 20.54 0.83
C CYS A 20 -11.83 20.06 1.84
N GLY A 21 -10.61 19.77 1.38
CA GLY A 21 -9.49 19.27 2.18
C GLY A 21 -9.48 17.76 2.43
N GLU A 22 -10.54 17.04 2.05
CA GLU A 22 -10.66 15.59 2.25
C GLU A 22 -9.85 14.81 1.22
N LEU A 23 -9.22 13.70 1.62
CA LEU A 23 -8.54 12.82 0.67
C LEU A 23 -9.54 12.21 -0.31
N LEU A 24 -9.14 12.10 -1.57
CA LEU A 24 -9.97 11.47 -2.59
C LEU A 24 -9.92 9.96 -2.47
N GLU A 25 -11.07 9.31 -2.70
CA GLU A 25 -11.16 7.86 -2.79
C GLU A 25 -11.23 7.43 -4.26
N ILE A 26 -10.47 6.38 -4.59
CA ILE A 26 -10.51 5.76 -5.91
C ILE A 26 -11.71 4.83 -5.97
N THR A 27 -12.53 5.01 -7.01
CA THR A 27 -13.73 4.21 -7.25
C THR A 27 -13.59 3.50 -8.59
N TYR A 28 -14.17 2.30 -8.68
CA TYR A 28 -14.10 1.44 -9.86
C TYR A 28 -15.50 1.17 -10.41
N ASP A 29 -15.57 0.61 -11.62
CA ASP A 29 -16.81 0.03 -12.14
C ASP A 29 -17.03 -1.34 -11.50
N TYR A 30 -17.61 -1.34 -10.30
CA TYR A 30 -17.87 -2.54 -9.50
C TYR A 30 -18.79 -3.54 -10.22
N SER A 31 -19.69 -3.06 -11.10
CA SER A 31 -20.61 -3.92 -11.86
C SER A 31 -19.90 -4.83 -12.87
N SER A 32 -18.69 -4.47 -13.27
CA SER A 32 -17.87 -5.22 -14.22
C SER A 32 -16.96 -6.27 -13.58
N VAL A 33 -16.88 -6.28 -12.24
CA VAL A 33 -15.96 -7.14 -11.48
C VAL A 33 -16.56 -8.52 -11.32
N ASP A 34 -15.80 -9.53 -11.73
CA ASP A 34 -16.17 -10.95 -11.58
C ASP A 34 -15.07 -11.67 -10.78
N PRO A 35 -15.28 -11.94 -9.48
CA PRO A 35 -14.32 -12.62 -8.63
C PRO A 35 -13.93 -14.03 -9.12
N GLU A 36 -14.76 -14.71 -9.91
CA GLU A 36 -14.42 -16.04 -10.44
C GLU A 36 -13.23 -15.97 -11.42
N LYS A 37 -12.97 -14.81 -12.03
CA LYS A 37 -11.78 -14.60 -12.87
C LYS A 37 -10.49 -14.57 -12.05
N TRP A 38 -10.55 -14.18 -10.78
CA TRP A 38 -9.36 -14.12 -9.92
C TRP A 38 -8.80 -15.52 -9.66
N LYS A 39 -9.67 -16.52 -9.47
CA LYS A 39 -9.29 -17.94 -9.27
C LYS A 39 -8.43 -18.53 -10.38
N LYS A 40 -8.52 -17.99 -11.61
CA LYS A 40 -7.78 -18.44 -12.79
C LYS A 40 -6.43 -17.77 -12.98
N ARG A 41 -6.04 -16.85 -12.09
CA ARG A 41 -4.79 -16.09 -12.16
C ARG A 41 -3.82 -16.56 -11.09
N ASP A 42 -2.54 -16.34 -11.34
CA ASP A 42 -1.51 -16.51 -10.32
C ASP A 42 -1.81 -15.63 -9.10
N LYS A 43 -1.38 -16.10 -7.92
CA LYS A 43 -1.49 -15.31 -6.69
C LYS A 43 -0.60 -14.06 -6.77
N GLY A 44 -1.02 -13.01 -6.08
CA GLY A 44 -0.28 -11.74 -5.99
C GLY A 44 -1.20 -10.53 -6.13
N VAL A 45 -0.66 -9.34 -5.92
CA VAL A 45 -1.42 -8.07 -5.95
C VAL A 45 -2.19 -7.90 -7.26
N TRP A 46 -1.53 -8.15 -8.40
CA TRP A 46 -2.10 -7.92 -9.74
C TRP A 46 -3.17 -8.94 -10.16
N ARG A 47 -3.43 -9.96 -9.33
CA ARG A 47 -4.60 -10.86 -9.47
C ARG A 47 -5.91 -10.07 -9.51
N TYR A 48 -5.96 -8.97 -8.77
CA TYR A 48 -7.16 -8.15 -8.53
C TYR A 48 -7.21 -6.87 -9.39
N LYS A 49 -6.58 -6.88 -10.57
CA LYS A 49 -6.38 -5.69 -11.42
C LYS A 49 -7.65 -4.88 -11.75
N GLU A 50 -8.84 -5.50 -11.72
CA GLU A 50 -10.12 -4.80 -11.93
C GLU A 50 -10.43 -3.78 -10.83
N LEU A 51 -9.95 -4.05 -9.61
CA LEU A 51 -10.04 -3.19 -8.45
C LEU A 51 -8.70 -2.50 -8.16
N LEU A 52 -7.84 -2.31 -9.17
CA LEU A 52 -6.59 -1.55 -9.03
C LEU A 52 -6.56 -0.45 -10.09
N PRO A 53 -5.80 0.65 -9.86
CA PRO A 53 -5.60 1.68 -10.87
C PRO A 53 -5.12 1.06 -12.18
N ARG A 54 -5.67 1.51 -13.31
CA ARG A 54 -5.18 1.10 -14.62
C ARG A 54 -3.76 1.63 -14.83
N VAL A 55 -2.86 0.76 -15.24
CA VAL A 55 -1.45 1.08 -15.49
C VAL A 55 -1.05 0.59 -16.88
N ASN A 56 -0.09 1.27 -17.49
CA ASN A 56 0.44 0.89 -18.81
C ASN A 56 1.40 -0.29 -18.70
N GLU A 57 2.17 -0.34 -17.63
CA GLU A 57 3.17 -1.36 -17.35
C GLU A 57 3.10 -1.75 -15.88
N ILE A 58 3.25 -3.04 -15.59
CA ILE A 58 3.23 -3.60 -14.25
C ILE A 58 4.68 -3.84 -13.79
N VAL A 59 5.09 -3.13 -12.75
CA VAL A 59 6.35 -3.35 -12.03
C VAL A 59 6.07 -4.22 -10.81
N THR A 60 6.39 -5.50 -10.90
CA THR A 60 6.15 -6.49 -9.84
C THR A 60 7.42 -7.28 -9.51
N LEU A 61 7.56 -7.62 -8.23
CA LEU A 61 8.51 -8.61 -7.71
C LEU A 61 7.77 -9.89 -7.26
N LYS A 62 6.51 -10.05 -7.70
CA LYS A 62 5.57 -11.13 -7.33
C LYS A 62 5.13 -11.06 -5.85
N GLU A 63 4.93 -9.85 -5.36
CA GLU A 63 4.33 -9.56 -4.05
C GLU A 63 2.86 -9.95 -3.94
N GLY A 64 2.43 -10.17 -2.71
CA GLY A 64 1.14 -10.76 -2.38
C GLY A 64 1.13 -12.27 -2.48
N GLY A 65 -0.06 -12.87 -2.36
CA GLY A 65 -0.18 -14.33 -2.26
C GLY A 65 0.53 -14.92 -1.04
N THR A 66 0.65 -14.12 0.02
CA THR A 66 1.45 -14.46 1.21
C THR A 66 0.80 -15.61 2.00
N PRO A 67 1.58 -16.41 2.74
CA PRO A 67 1.03 -17.52 3.51
C PRO A 67 0.01 -17.08 4.57
N LEU A 68 -1.04 -17.88 4.73
CA LEU A 68 -1.97 -17.79 5.84
C LEU A 68 -1.72 -18.97 6.78
N VAL A 69 -1.08 -18.71 7.92
CA VAL A 69 -0.58 -19.75 8.84
C VAL A 69 -1.52 -19.89 10.02
N ARG A 70 -1.99 -21.11 10.30
CA ARG A 70 -2.81 -21.37 11.50
C ARG A 70 -1.96 -21.22 12.77
N ALA A 71 -2.42 -20.40 13.71
CA ALA A 71 -1.72 -20.15 14.96
C ALA A 71 -2.11 -21.20 16.02
N LYS A 72 -1.10 -21.83 16.65
CA LYS A 72 -1.31 -22.88 17.68
C LYS A 72 -2.12 -22.38 18.88
N ILE A 73 -1.94 -21.12 19.27
CA ILE A 73 -2.69 -20.48 20.37
C ILE A 73 -4.21 -20.50 20.16
N GLY A 74 -4.66 -20.68 18.91
CA GLY A 74 -6.08 -20.88 18.62
C GLY A 74 -6.67 -22.12 19.30
N GLU A 75 -5.88 -23.18 19.51
CA GLU A 75 -6.33 -24.39 20.22
C GLU A 75 -6.60 -24.10 21.70
N GLU A 76 -5.71 -23.36 22.36
CA GLU A 76 -5.85 -22.96 23.77
C GLU A 76 -7.03 -22.01 23.98
N LEU A 77 -7.29 -21.11 23.02
CA LEU A 77 -8.37 -20.13 23.09
C LEU A 77 -9.70 -20.65 22.53
N ASN A 78 -9.73 -21.88 21.99
CA ASN A 78 -10.87 -22.44 21.26
C ASN A 78 -11.36 -21.51 20.12
N LEU A 79 -10.41 -20.95 19.36
CA LEU A 79 -10.64 -20.03 18.24
C LEU A 79 -9.85 -20.46 17.00
N ASN A 80 -10.40 -20.23 15.81
CA ASN A 80 -9.66 -20.40 14.55
C ASN A 80 -8.84 -19.15 14.26
N ILE A 81 -7.59 -19.14 14.76
CA ILE A 81 -6.67 -18.01 14.60
C ILE A 81 -5.69 -18.30 13.46
N TYR A 82 -5.54 -17.33 12.56
CA TYR A 82 -4.61 -17.38 11.45
C TYR A 82 -3.74 -16.12 11.42
N ILE A 83 -2.52 -16.26 10.92
CA ILE A 83 -1.55 -15.19 10.73
C ILE A 83 -1.32 -15.05 9.23
N LYS A 84 -1.69 -13.90 8.67
CA LYS A 84 -1.34 -13.53 7.29
C LYS A 84 0.09 -13.00 7.28
N ASP A 85 1.03 -13.83 6.86
CA ASP A 85 2.47 -13.55 6.99
C ASP A 85 2.97 -12.66 5.85
N GLU A 86 2.72 -11.35 6.00
CA GLU A 86 3.20 -10.32 5.08
C GLU A 86 4.72 -10.11 5.09
N THR A 87 5.45 -10.77 6.00
CA THR A 87 6.92 -10.75 6.01
C THR A 87 7.52 -11.65 4.91
N ARG A 88 6.69 -12.38 4.16
CA ARG A 88 7.09 -13.20 3.02
C ARG A 88 7.00 -12.48 1.67
N ASN A 89 6.61 -11.20 1.69
CA ASN A 89 6.76 -10.35 0.51
C ASN A 89 8.25 -10.12 0.17
N PRO A 90 8.58 -9.73 -1.07
CA PRO A 90 9.96 -9.62 -1.57
C PRO A 90 10.96 -8.84 -0.69
N THR A 91 10.54 -7.73 -0.08
CA THR A 91 11.39 -6.93 0.82
C THR A 91 11.15 -7.21 2.31
N GLY A 92 10.30 -8.19 2.61
CA GLY A 92 9.95 -8.59 3.97
C GLY A 92 8.83 -7.77 4.59
N SER A 93 8.02 -7.08 3.79
CA SER A 93 7.01 -6.13 4.30
C SER A 93 5.76 -6.04 3.44
N PHE A 94 4.61 -5.83 4.07
CA PHE A 94 3.34 -5.51 3.39
C PHE A 94 3.42 -4.24 2.51
N ARG A 95 4.42 -3.38 2.74
CA ARG A 95 4.64 -2.15 1.95
C ARG A 95 4.92 -2.45 0.48
N ASP A 96 5.38 -3.66 0.14
CA ASP A 96 5.56 -4.10 -1.25
C ASP A 96 4.26 -3.99 -2.06
N ARG A 97 3.12 -4.25 -1.43
CA ARG A 97 1.81 -4.10 -2.05
C ARG A 97 1.50 -2.65 -2.41
N LEU A 98 1.89 -1.69 -1.56
CA LEU A 98 1.75 -0.27 -1.86
C LEU A 98 2.64 0.13 -3.02
N VAL A 99 3.92 -0.24 -2.91
CA VAL A 99 4.96 0.23 -3.81
C VAL A 99 4.78 -0.31 -5.22
N THR A 100 4.40 -1.59 -5.39
CA THR A 100 4.16 -2.13 -6.74
C THR A 100 3.11 -1.33 -7.51
N VAL A 101 1.99 -0.96 -6.86
CA VAL A 101 0.90 -0.20 -7.49
C VAL A 101 1.33 1.24 -7.72
N GLY A 102 1.95 1.87 -6.70
CA GLY A 102 2.44 3.25 -6.79
C GLY A 102 3.48 3.44 -7.90
N VAL A 103 4.47 2.54 -7.99
CA VAL A 103 5.52 2.57 -9.02
C VAL A 103 4.93 2.31 -10.40
N SER A 104 4.10 1.29 -10.57
CA SER A 104 3.49 0.95 -11.86
C SER A 104 2.63 2.08 -12.42
N TYR A 105 1.85 2.74 -11.55
CA TYR A 105 1.06 3.90 -11.94
C TYR A 105 1.93 5.15 -12.18
N GLY A 106 2.97 5.32 -11.37
CA GLY A 106 3.87 6.46 -11.40
C GLY A 106 4.84 6.49 -12.58
N LEU A 107 5.06 5.36 -13.26
CA LEU A 107 6.03 5.22 -14.36
C LEU A 107 5.99 6.36 -15.40
N PRO A 108 4.83 6.80 -15.93
CA PRO A 108 4.78 7.89 -16.91
C PRO A 108 5.11 9.27 -16.35
N TYR A 109 5.17 9.41 -15.02
CA TYR A 109 5.40 10.68 -14.31
C TYR A 109 6.76 10.71 -13.58
N ALA A 110 7.51 9.60 -13.61
CA ALA A 110 8.77 9.42 -12.90
C ALA A 110 9.96 9.64 -13.85
N ASP A 111 10.04 10.82 -14.47
CA ASP A 111 11.08 11.16 -15.46
C ASP A 111 12.48 10.92 -14.89
N ASN A 112 12.73 11.49 -13.70
CA ASN A 112 14.00 11.38 -12.99
C ASN A 112 13.99 10.32 -11.87
N GLY A 113 12.90 9.55 -11.74
CA GLY A 113 12.76 8.48 -10.77
C GLY A 113 11.67 8.72 -9.73
N PHE A 114 11.79 8.00 -8.62
CA PHE A 114 10.80 7.97 -7.54
C PHE A 114 11.37 8.54 -6.26
N ILE A 115 10.51 9.09 -5.41
CA ILE A 115 10.89 9.59 -4.09
C ILE A 115 9.94 9.10 -3.01
N VAL A 116 10.47 8.90 -1.81
CA VAL A 116 9.70 8.56 -0.61
C VAL A 116 10.31 9.23 0.61
N ALA A 117 9.46 9.81 1.46
CA ALA A 117 9.82 10.19 2.82
C ALA A 117 9.45 9.05 3.77
N SER A 118 10.44 8.23 4.15
CA SER A 118 10.23 7.15 5.12
C SER A 118 11.56 6.65 5.64
N ASP A 119 11.67 6.51 6.96
CA ASP A 119 12.82 5.87 7.60
C ASP A 119 12.70 4.33 7.67
N GLY A 120 11.67 3.73 7.08
CA GLY A 120 11.30 2.33 7.30
C GLY A 120 11.03 1.52 6.03
N ASN A 121 10.16 0.51 6.15
CA ASN A 121 9.97 -0.51 5.11
C ASN A 121 9.51 0.04 3.75
N ALA A 122 8.83 1.20 3.72
CA ALA A 122 8.40 1.81 2.46
C ALA A 122 9.59 2.26 1.61
N ALA A 123 10.67 2.74 2.24
CA ALA A 123 11.87 3.15 1.54
C ALA A 123 12.68 1.95 1.00
N ALA A 124 12.81 0.88 1.79
CA ALA A 124 13.44 -0.35 1.32
C ALA A 124 12.66 -0.99 0.16
N SER A 125 11.33 -0.99 0.28
CA SER A 125 10.43 -1.42 -0.78
C SER A 125 10.60 -0.56 -2.03
N LEU A 126 10.54 0.78 -1.93
CA LEU A 126 10.74 1.66 -3.09
C LEU A 126 12.02 1.35 -3.84
N ALA A 127 13.13 1.23 -3.11
CA ALA A 127 14.44 0.98 -3.68
C ALA A 127 14.44 -0.29 -4.56
N ALA A 128 13.86 -1.39 -4.06
CA ALA A 128 13.78 -2.65 -4.80
C ALA A 128 12.90 -2.54 -6.06
N TYR A 129 11.73 -1.89 -5.97
CA TYR A 129 10.82 -1.74 -7.12
C TYR A 129 11.31 -0.73 -8.15
N ALA A 130 11.95 0.37 -7.73
CA ALA A 130 12.57 1.32 -8.64
C ALA A 130 13.73 0.68 -9.40
N ALA A 131 14.58 -0.10 -8.71
CA ALA A 131 15.63 -0.89 -9.36
C ALA A 131 15.04 -1.87 -10.38
N ARG A 132 13.94 -2.56 -10.05
CA ARG A 132 13.20 -3.44 -10.97
C ARG A 132 12.69 -2.70 -12.21
N ALA A 133 12.28 -1.45 -12.05
CA ALA A 133 11.81 -0.56 -13.11
C ALA A 133 12.93 0.19 -13.86
N ASN A 134 14.20 -0.06 -13.52
CA ASN A 134 15.35 0.67 -14.04
C ASN A 134 15.23 2.19 -13.85
N LYS A 135 14.77 2.61 -12.66
CA LYS A 135 14.58 4.00 -12.24
C LYS A 135 15.35 4.26 -10.94
N GLU A 136 15.70 5.53 -10.73
CA GLU A 136 16.33 5.99 -9.48
C GLU A 136 15.31 6.02 -8.33
N ALA A 137 15.77 5.69 -7.12
CA ALA A 137 14.98 5.82 -5.89
C ALA A 137 15.66 6.82 -4.95
N PHE A 138 14.96 7.89 -4.62
CA PHE A 138 15.37 8.88 -3.63
C PHE A 138 14.63 8.64 -2.32
N VAL A 139 15.36 8.58 -1.22
CA VAL A 139 14.82 8.26 0.10
C VAL A 139 15.15 9.40 1.05
N VAL A 140 14.14 10.16 1.44
CA VAL A 140 14.27 11.27 2.40
C VAL A 140 14.04 10.72 3.81
N VAL A 141 15.01 10.92 4.68
CA VAL A 141 14.97 10.44 6.06
C VAL A 141 15.46 11.49 7.05
N PRO A 142 15.01 11.45 8.32
CA PRO A 142 15.50 12.35 9.35
C PRO A 142 17.02 12.24 9.51
N ARG A 143 17.65 13.27 10.08
CA ARG A 143 19.08 13.21 10.39
C ARG A 143 19.42 12.08 11.35
N ARG A 144 18.52 11.63 12.22
CA ARG A 144 18.75 10.52 13.16
C ARG A 144 17.96 9.29 12.72
N VAL A 145 18.62 8.35 12.06
CA VAL A 145 18.02 7.09 11.57
C VAL A 145 18.90 5.92 11.96
N ASP A 146 18.27 4.81 12.29
CA ASP A 146 18.96 3.55 12.58
C ASP A 146 19.79 3.06 11.39
N ARG A 147 21.03 2.63 11.64
CA ARG A 147 21.95 2.18 10.59
C ARG A 147 21.47 0.92 9.89
N GLY A 148 20.81 0.01 10.60
CA GLY A 148 20.30 -1.24 10.04
C GLY A 148 19.28 -0.98 8.93
N LYS A 149 18.35 -0.04 9.18
CA LYS A 149 17.34 0.36 8.18
C LYS A 149 17.97 0.98 6.92
N LEU A 150 19.01 1.81 7.08
CA LEU A 150 19.71 2.42 5.95
C LEU A 150 20.43 1.39 5.07
N ILE A 151 21.02 0.35 5.66
CA ILE A 151 21.77 -0.67 4.92
C ILE A 151 20.88 -1.36 3.88
N GLN A 152 19.64 -1.72 4.24
CA GLN A 152 18.71 -2.38 3.30
C GLN A 152 18.38 -1.46 2.11
N MET A 153 18.14 -0.18 2.36
CA MET A 153 17.82 0.81 1.31
C MET A 153 19.00 1.02 0.37
N ILE A 154 20.21 1.17 0.93
CA ILE A 154 21.46 1.34 0.16
C ILE A 154 21.78 0.08 -0.64
N ALA A 155 21.55 -1.11 -0.08
CA ALA A 155 21.78 -2.38 -0.79
C ALA A 155 20.92 -2.52 -2.04
N PHE A 156 19.71 -1.95 -2.03
CA PHE A 156 18.83 -1.88 -3.22
C PHE A 156 19.10 -0.67 -4.13
N GLY A 157 20.14 0.14 -3.85
CA GLY A 157 20.58 1.24 -4.71
C GLY A 157 19.90 2.59 -4.42
N ALA A 158 19.23 2.76 -3.28
CA ALA A 158 18.60 4.04 -2.95
C ALA A 158 19.61 5.17 -2.73
N ARG A 159 19.28 6.35 -3.23
CA ARG A 159 19.96 7.62 -2.93
C ARG A 159 19.36 8.25 -1.68
N ILE A 160 20.12 8.19 -0.58
CA ILE A 160 19.66 8.67 0.73
C ILE A 160 19.85 10.18 0.84
N ILE A 161 18.78 10.89 1.17
CA ILE A 161 18.75 12.32 1.46
C ILE A 161 18.40 12.49 2.95
N ARG A 162 19.31 13.07 3.73
CA ARG A 162 19.08 13.30 5.17
C ARG A 162 18.60 14.74 5.37
N TYR A 163 17.35 14.91 5.77
CA TYR A 163 16.72 16.22 5.94
C TYR A 163 15.82 16.24 7.18
N GLY A 164 15.72 17.39 7.84
CA GLY A 164 14.83 17.57 8.99
C GLY A 164 15.22 16.79 10.24
N ASP A 165 14.43 17.02 11.29
CA ASP A 165 14.58 16.33 12.58
C ASP A 165 13.38 15.42 12.87
N SER A 166 12.29 15.55 12.10
CA SER A 166 11.09 14.72 12.16
C SER A 166 10.75 14.06 10.82
N VAL A 167 9.84 13.07 10.84
CA VAL A 167 9.29 12.47 9.62
C VAL A 167 8.44 13.47 8.84
N ASP A 168 7.70 14.34 9.53
CA ASP A 168 6.86 15.35 8.88
C ASP A 168 7.70 16.34 8.06
N ASP A 169 8.85 16.78 8.58
CA ASP A 169 9.81 17.60 7.83
C ASP A 169 10.27 16.91 6.53
N CYS A 170 10.45 15.59 6.59
CA CYS A 170 10.87 14.79 5.44
C CYS A 170 9.76 14.70 4.39
N ILE A 171 8.50 14.55 4.82
CA ILE A 171 7.34 14.45 3.93
C ILE A 171 7.18 15.75 3.15
N ASP A 172 7.22 16.90 3.82
CA ASP A 172 7.08 18.19 3.14
C ASP A 172 8.26 18.46 2.19
N TYR A 173 9.49 18.13 2.61
CA TYR A 173 10.66 18.25 1.75
C TYR A 173 10.61 17.35 0.51
N ALA A 174 10.22 16.07 0.69
CA ALA A 174 10.08 15.13 -0.42
C ALA A 174 9.03 15.60 -1.43
N ARG A 175 7.90 16.13 -0.94
CA ARG A 175 6.83 16.68 -1.78
C ARG A 175 7.31 17.83 -2.65
N GLU A 176 8.07 18.78 -2.08
CA GLU A 176 8.61 19.90 -2.84
C GLU A 176 9.71 19.45 -3.82
N LEU A 177 10.59 18.53 -3.40
CA LEU A 177 11.63 17.99 -4.27
C LEU A 177 11.02 17.24 -5.46
N ALA A 178 9.94 16.49 -5.24
CA ALA A 178 9.20 15.78 -6.28
C ALA A 178 8.69 16.72 -7.37
N LYS A 179 8.00 17.80 -6.97
CA LYS A 179 7.46 18.81 -7.89
C LYS A 179 8.54 19.49 -8.72
N LEU A 180 9.67 19.83 -8.09
CA LEU A 180 10.73 20.61 -8.75
C LEU A 180 11.62 19.78 -9.67
N ASN A 181 11.70 18.46 -9.46
CA ASN A 181 12.69 17.60 -10.13
C ASN A 181 12.09 16.47 -10.96
N GLY A 182 10.78 16.46 -11.23
CA GLY A 182 10.16 15.40 -12.02
C GLY A 182 10.32 14.01 -11.38
N LEU A 183 10.19 13.95 -10.06
CA LEU A 183 10.15 12.68 -9.32
C LEU A 183 8.70 12.36 -8.97
N TYR A 184 8.33 11.09 -9.02
CA TYR A 184 7.02 10.65 -8.56
C TYR A 184 7.08 10.28 -7.07
N ASP A 185 6.31 10.99 -6.24
CA ASP A 185 6.25 10.79 -4.79
C ASP A 185 5.34 9.61 -4.42
N ILE A 186 5.91 8.60 -3.76
CA ILE A 186 5.19 7.44 -3.25
C ILE A 186 5.10 7.38 -1.72
N THR A 187 5.34 8.50 -1.06
CA THR A 187 5.13 8.64 0.39
C THR A 187 3.72 8.19 0.76
N PRO A 188 3.55 7.14 1.61
CA PRO A 188 2.26 6.50 1.87
C PRO A 188 1.14 7.46 2.27
N GLU A 189 1.47 8.48 3.05
CA GLU A 189 0.54 9.50 3.58
C GLU A 189 -0.07 10.36 2.46
N ASN A 190 0.60 10.48 1.31
CA ASN A 190 0.16 11.29 0.17
C ASN A 190 -0.27 10.45 -1.04
N ASN A 191 -0.03 9.13 -1.03
CA ASN A 191 -0.16 8.30 -2.22
C ASN A 191 -1.39 7.36 -2.14
N ILE A 192 -2.58 7.94 -2.38
CA ILE A 192 -3.86 7.20 -2.42
C ILE A 192 -3.86 6.07 -3.48
N ILE A 193 -3.06 6.22 -4.54
CA ILE A 193 -2.90 5.21 -5.60
C ILE A 193 -2.27 3.93 -5.05
N GLY A 194 -1.17 4.07 -4.30
CA GLY A 194 -0.44 2.96 -3.71
C GLY A 194 -1.25 2.27 -2.62
N LEU A 195 -2.05 3.00 -1.85
CA LEU A 195 -2.93 2.40 -0.83
C LEU A 195 -3.90 1.36 -1.42
N GLU A 196 -4.26 1.46 -2.71
CA GLU A 196 -5.06 0.45 -3.41
C GLU A 196 -4.37 -0.91 -3.47
N GLY A 197 -3.04 -0.96 -3.49
CA GLY A 197 -2.32 -2.21 -3.49
C GLY A 197 -2.44 -2.95 -2.15
N GLN A 198 -2.39 -2.23 -1.03
CA GLN A 198 -2.50 -2.84 0.30
C GLN A 198 -3.88 -3.46 0.56
N LYS A 199 -4.95 -2.97 -0.08
CA LYS A 199 -6.30 -3.51 0.12
C LYS A 199 -6.44 -4.96 -0.36
N THR A 200 -5.53 -5.39 -1.24
CA THR A 200 -5.51 -6.77 -1.75
C THR A 200 -5.30 -7.82 -0.67
N VAL A 201 -4.79 -7.46 0.50
CA VAL A 201 -4.77 -8.33 1.69
C VAL A 201 -6.18 -8.79 2.05
N ALA A 202 -7.18 -7.90 1.99
CA ALA A 202 -8.57 -8.25 2.29
C ALA A 202 -9.15 -9.24 1.28
N PHE A 203 -8.82 -9.09 0.00
CA PHE A 203 -9.25 -10.01 -1.06
C PHE A 203 -8.65 -11.41 -0.84
N GLU A 204 -7.36 -11.49 -0.53
CA GLU A 204 -6.71 -12.75 -0.21
C GLU A 204 -7.32 -13.42 1.02
N LEU A 205 -7.56 -12.66 2.10
CA LEU A 205 -8.20 -13.18 3.30
C LEU A 205 -9.61 -13.71 3.03
N TRP A 206 -10.38 -13.02 2.20
CA TRP A 206 -11.70 -13.47 1.77
C TRP A 206 -11.64 -14.77 0.97
N GLU A 207 -10.76 -14.85 -0.04
CA GLU A 207 -10.59 -16.06 -0.86
C GLU A 207 -10.09 -17.26 -0.03
N GLU A 208 -9.30 -17.03 1.02
CA GLU A 208 -8.67 -18.09 1.80
C GLU A 208 -9.55 -18.60 2.96
N ILE A 209 -10.17 -17.72 3.75
CA ILE A 209 -10.90 -18.12 4.96
C ILE A 209 -12.19 -17.35 5.22
N ASN A 210 -12.48 -16.27 4.47
CA ASN A 210 -13.62 -15.38 4.70
C ASN A 210 -13.80 -15.01 6.21
N PRO A 211 -12.88 -14.23 6.79
CA PRO A 211 -12.78 -14.06 8.24
C PRO A 211 -13.95 -13.28 8.82
N THR A 212 -14.28 -13.52 10.09
CA THR A 212 -15.25 -12.70 10.84
C THR A 212 -14.61 -11.52 11.56
N HIS A 213 -13.31 -11.61 11.87
CA HIS A 213 -12.53 -10.60 12.55
C HIS A 213 -11.15 -10.49 11.90
N VAL A 214 -10.61 -9.28 11.80
CA VAL A 214 -9.25 -9.03 11.33
C VAL A 214 -8.56 -8.07 12.28
N VAL A 215 -7.48 -8.54 12.90
CA VAL A 215 -6.66 -7.75 13.82
C VAL A 215 -5.48 -7.17 13.04
N VAL A 216 -5.31 -5.85 13.08
CA VAL A 216 -4.30 -5.13 12.29
C VAL A 216 -3.42 -4.29 13.21
N PRO A 217 -2.11 -4.62 13.34
CA PRO A 217 -1.14 -3.74 13.97
C PRO A 217 -1.12 -2.40 13.24
N THR A 218 -1.30 -1.30 13.99
CA THR A 218 -1.61 0.00 13.40
C THR A 218 -0.63 1.08 13.88
N GLY A 219 0.18 1.57 12.94
CA GLY A 219 0.96 2.81 13.08
C GLY A 219 0.15 3.98 12.51
N SER A 220 0.47 4.41 11.29
CA SER A 220 -0.21 5.53 10.61
C SER A 220 -1.67 5.29 10.18
N GLY A 221 -2.29 4.15 10.50
CA GLY A 221 -3.67 3.84 10.07
C GLY A 221 -3.83 3.42 8.60
N SER A 222 -2.88 3.75 7.72
CA SER A 222 -2.95 3.47 6.27
C SER A 222 -3.29 2.02 5.93
N ASN A 223 -2.62 1.04 6.56
CA ASN A 223 -2.87 -0.37 6.28
C ASN A 223 -4.26 -0.83 6.73
N LEU A 224 -4.72 -0.37 7.89
CA LEU A 224 -6.06 -0.66 8.40
C LEU A 224 -7.13 -0.09 7.45
N TYR A 225 -6.95 1.16 7.00
CA TYR A 225 -7.84 1.78 6.02
C TYR A 225 -7.88 0.99 4.71
N SER A 226 -6.72 0.60 4.16
CA SER A 226 -6.68 -0.21 2.93
C SER A 226 -7.40 -1.54 3.11
N ILE A 227 -7.18 -2.26 4.22
CA ILE A 227 -7.89 -3.53 4.49
C ILE A 227 -9.41 -3.31 4.59
N TYR A 228 -9.83 -2.25 5.29
CA TYR A 228 -11.24 -1.86 5.35
C TYR A 228 -11.83 -1.60 3.97
N LYS A 229 -11.12 -0.82 3.15
CA LYS A 229 -11.54 -0.52 1.79
C LYS A 229 -11.70 -1.79 0.96
N GLY A 230 -10.75 -2.73 1.06
CA GLY A 230 -10.83 -4.01 0.36
C GLY A 230 -12.08 -4.81 0.73
N PHE A 231 -12.40 -4.95 2.03
CA PHE A 231 -13.66 -5.61 2.44
C PHE A 231 -14.90 -4.84 2.00
N ARG A 232 -14.86 -3.50 1.99
CA ARG A 232 -15.95 -2.70 1.44
C ARG A 232 -16.19 -2.91 -0.03
N GLU A 233 -15.14 -3.03 -0.83
CA GLU A 233 -15.29 -3.32 -2.26
C GLU A 233 -15.78 -4.75 -2.51
N LEU A 234 -15.40 -5.72 -1.67
CA LEU A 234 -16.00 -7.06 -1.70
C LEU A 234 -17.50 -7.03 -1.41
N LEU A 235 -17.93 -6.20 -0.45
CA LEU A 235 -19.35 -5.99 -0.17
C LEU A 235 -20.06 -5.34 -1.36
N GLU A 236 -19.44 -4.32 -1.96
CA GLU A 236 -19.99 -3.58 -3.10
C GLU A 236 -20.20 -4.46 -4.34
N ILE A 237 -19.29 -5.41 -4.60
CA ILE A 237 -19.42 -6.38 -5.71
C ILE A 237 -20.28 -7.60 -5.34
N GLY A 238 -20.87 -7.63 -4.13
CA GLY A 238 -21.72 -8.73 -3.66
C GLY A 238 -20.97 -10.03 -3.33
N ALA A 239 -19.66 -9.97 -3.10
CA ALA A 239 -18.84 -11.14 -2.76
C ALA A 239 -18.93 -11.56 -1.28
N ILE A 240 -19.43 -10.68 -0.42
CA ILE A 240 -19.72 -10.92 1.00
C ILE A 240 -21.03 -10.25 1.40
N ASP A 241 -21.70 -10.78 2.43
CA ASP A 241 -22.97 -10.23 2.94
C ASP A 241 -22.77 -9.18 4.05
N GLY A 242 -21.55 -9.04 4.58
CA GLY A 242 -21.26 -8.12 5.66
C GLY A 242 -19.76 -7.99 5.92
N LEU A 243 -19.37 -6.85 6.51
CA LEU A 243 -17.97 -6.58 6.83
C LEU A 243 -17.50 -7.39 8.05
N PRO A 244 -16.26 -7.90 8.05
CA PRO A 244 -15.64 -8.40 9.27
C PRO A 244 -15.42 -7.26 10.27
N LYS A 245 -15.33 -7.60 11.56
CA LYS A 245 -14.88 -6.64 12.56
C LYS A 245 -13.38 -6.40 12.43
N LEU A 246 -13.00 -5.16 12.13
CA LEU A 246 -11.60 -4.75 12.08
C LEU A 246 -11.16 -4.20 13.44
N ILE A 247 -10.07 -4.74 13.96
CA ILE A 247 -9.53 -4.39 15.27
C ILE A 247 -8.16 -3.76 15.07
N ALA A 248 -8.06 -2.46 15.34
CA ALA A 248 -6.80 -1.75 15.38
C ALA A 248 -6.06 -2.08 16.68
N VAL A 249 -4.77 -2.42 16.59
CA VAL A 249 -3.92 -2.61 17.76
C VAL A 249 -2.73 -1.67 17.67
N GLN A 250 -2.58 -0.81 18.67
CA GLN A 250 -1.48 0.15 18.78
C GLN A 250 -0.74 -0.07 20.09
N THR A 251 0.49 0.44 20.17
CA THR A 251 1.21 0.51 21.44
C THR A 251 0.60 1.58 22.35
N ASP A 252 0.68 1.42 23.66
CA ASP A 252 0.12 2.37 24.65
C ASP A 252 0.58 3.84 24.48
N ARG A 253 1.71 4.08 23.79
CA ARG A 253 2.30 5.41 23.57
C ARG A 253 2.34 5.82 22.09
N CYS A 254 1.39 5.34 21.28
CA CYS A 254 1.29 5.72 19.87
C CYS A 254 0.80 7.15 19.68
#